data_AF-A0A061PAA2-F1
#
_entry.id   AF-A0A061PAA2-F1
#
_cell.length_a   1.000
_cell.length_b   1.000
_cell.length_c   1.000
_cell.angle_alpha   90.00
_cell.angle_beta   90.00
_cell.angle_gamma   90.00
#
_symmetry.space_group_name_H-M   'P 1'
#
loop_
_entity.id
_entity.type
_entity.pdbx_description
1 polymer ?
#
loop_
_entity_poly.entity_id
_entity_poly.type
_entity_poly.pdbx_seq_one_letter_code
_entity_poly.pdbx_strand_id
1 'polypeptide(L)' 'MDELIHDFEPKIRKCLLQTSPDERDDLRQVLWLKLTELSTNFNSDNAPNFDEFRAQVENR' A
#
# COMPACT_ATOMS: atom_id res chain seq x y z
N MET A 1 -1.00 11.04 -8.52
CA MET A 1 -0.20 10.26 -7.55
C MET A 1 -0.86 10.29 -6.18
N ASP A 2 -1.26 11.48 -5.69
CA ASP A 2 -1.97 11.62 -4.41
C ASP A 2 -3.34 10.92 -4.36
N GLU A 3 -4.05 10.82 -5.49
CA GLU A 3 -5.36 10.15 -5.56
C GLU A 3 -5.29 8.68 -5.14
N LEU A 4 -4.27 7.94 -5.61
CA LEU A 4 -4.07 6.54 -5.25
C LEU A 4 -3.81 6.35 -3.75
N ILE A 5 -3.00 7.23 -3.15
CA ILE A 5 -2.70 7.19 -1.70
C ILE A 5 -3.96 7.55 -0.90
N HIS A 6 -4.76 8.50 -1.40
CA HIS A 6 -6.03 8.87 -0.79
C HIS A 6 -7.03 7.71 -0.78
N ASP A 7 -7.04 6.87 -1.82
CA ASP A 7 -7.88 5.67 -1.88
C ASP A 7 -7.53 4.63 -0.80
N PHE A 8 -6.32 4.67 -0.23
CA PHE A 8 -5.93 3.82 0.89
C PHE A 8 -6.40 4.34 2.25
N GLU A 9 -6.76 5.62 2.39
CA GLU A 9 -7.15 6.23 3.67
C GLU A 9 -8.28 5.48 4.42
N PRO A 10 -9.36 4.99 3.76
CA PRO A 10 -10.38 4.21 4.44
C PRO A 10 -9.84 2.91 5.05
N LYS A 11 -8.88 2.25 4.38
CA LYS A 11 -8.25 1.02 4.89
C LYS A 11 -7.28 1.33 6.02
N ILE A 12 -6.47 2.38 5.89
CA ILE A 12 -5.54 2.84 6.92
C ILE A 12 -6.31 3.11 8.22
N ARG A 13 -7.39 3.90 8.15
CA ARG A 13 -8.24 4.19 9.31
C ARG A 13 -8.78 2.94 9.98
N LYS A 14 -9.29 1.98 9.18
CA LYS A 14 -9.82 0.72 9.70
C LYS A 14 -8.76 -0.10 10.44
N CYS A 15 -7.52 -0.11 9.94
CA CYS A 15 -6.41 -0.80 10.60
C CYS A 15 -5.99 -0.10 11.91
N LEU A 16 -5.93 1.24 11.91
CA LEU A 16 -5.55 2.03 13.10
C LEU A 16 -6.55 1.91 14.26
N LEU A 17 -7.81 1.54 13.99
CA LEU A 17 -8.76 1.22 15.07
C LEU A 17 -8.33 0.02 15.92
N GLN A 18 -7.43 -0.83 15.41
CA GLN A 18 -6.88 -1.99 16.13
C GLN A 18 -5.65 -1.64 16.98
N THR A 19 -5.21 -0.39 16.96
CA THR A 19 -4.06 0.09 17.76
C THR A 19 -4.53 0.98 18.91
N SER A 20 -3.62 1.22 19.86
CA SER A 20 -3.82 2.14 20.97
C SER A 20 -4.18 3.54 20.45
N PRO A 21 -5.17 4.24 21.02
CA PRO A 21 -5.58 5.57 20.56
C PRO A 21 -4.42 6.56 20.46
N ASP A 22 -3.51 6.52 21.42
CA ASP A 22 -2.37 7.46 21.53
C ASP A 22 -1.35 7.29 20.41
N GLU A 23 -1.32 6.12 19.76
CA GLU A 23 -0.36 5.81 18.69
C GLU A 23 -0.94 6.06 17.29
N ARG A 24 -2.27 6.30 17.16
CA ARG A 24 -2.96 6.27 15.87
C ARG A 24 -2.51 7.36 14.92
N ASP A 25 -2.32 8.58 15.40
CA ASP A 25 -1.96 9.71 14.56
C ASP A 25 -0.52 9.60 14.03
N ASP A 26 0.40 9.13 14.87
CA ASP A 26 1.79 8.87 14.48
C ASP A 26 1.86 7.72 13.48
N LEU A 27 1.19 6.59 13.78
CA LEU A 27 1.13 5.45 12.88
C LEU A 27 0.49 5.81 11.54
N ARG A 28 -0.54 6.67 11.53
CA ARG A 28 -1.14 7.20 10.30
C ARG A 28 -0.11 7.94 9.45
N GLN A 29 0.68 8.83 10.05
CA GLN A 29 1.73 9.56 9.33
C GLN A 29 2.80 8.63 8.78
N VAL A 30 3.25 7.65 9.57
CA VAL A 30 4.25 6.66 9.12
C VAL A 30 3.73 5.86 7.93
N LEU A 31 2.48 5.39 7.99
CA LEU A 31 1.86 4.66 6.87
C LEU A 31 1.72 5.54 5.63
N TRP A 32 1.37 6.81 5.79
CA TRP A 32 1.27 7.75 4.67
C TRP A 32 2.62 7.95 3.98
N LEU A 33 3.68 8.22 4.76
CA LEU A 33 5.05 8.37 4.24
C LEU A 33 5.51 7.12 3.50
N LYS A 34 5.21 5.93 4.04
CA LYS A 34 5.56 4.66 3.41
C LYS A 34 4.81 4.42 2.11
N LEU A 35 3.52 4.76 2.05
CA LEU A 35 2.75 4.66 0.81
C LEU A 35 3.26 5.62 -0.26
N THR A 36 3.66 6.85 0.12
CA THR A 36 4.30 7.79 -0.80
C THR A 36 5.63 7.25 -1.32
N GLU A 37 6.47 6.72 -0.43
CA GLU A 37 7.77 6.12 -0.79
C GLU A 37 7.57 4.95 -1.76
N LEU A 38 6.65 4.03 -1.45
CA LEU A 38 6.35 2.88 -2.30
C LEU A 38 5.78 3.31 -3.65
N SER A 39 4.83 4.24 -3.66
CA SER A 39 4.21 4.72 -4.90
C SER A 39 5.23 5.41 -5.82
N THR A 40 6.19 6.13 -5.23
CA THR A 40 7.23 6.85 -5.98
C THR A 40 8.31 5.90 -6.52
N ASN A 41 8.65 4.87 -5.75
CA ASN A 41 9.70 3.92 -6.12
C ASN A 41 9.17 2.67 -6.83
N PHE A 42 7.85 2.56 -7.04
CA PHE A 42 7.25 1.43 -7.73
C PHE A 42 7.63 1.46 -9.22
N ASN A 43 8.49 0.54 -9.62
CA ASN A 43 8.81 0.34 -11.03
C ASN A 43 7.72 -0.53 -11.69
N SER A 44 6.74 0.11 -12.32
CA SER A 44 5.68 -0.57 -13.06
C SER A 44 6.15 -1.27 -14.33
N ASP A 45 7.29 -0.88 -14.88
CA ASP A 45 7.75 -1.35 -16.20
C ASP A 45 8.15 -2.84 -16.17
N ASN A 46 8.47 -3.37 -14.98
CA ASN A 46 8.79 -4.78 -14.77
C ASN A 46 7.67 -5.56 -14.04
N ALA A 47 6.49 -4.96 -13.87
CA ALA A 47 5.36 -5.65 -13.25
C ALA A 47 4.78 -6.68 -14.23
N PRO A 48 4.63 -7.96 -13.82
CA PRO A 48 4.08 -8.97 -14.71
C PRO A 48 2.63 -8.62 -15.04
N ASN A 49 2.26 -8.80 -16.31
CA ASN A 49 0.85 -8.76 -16.69
C ASN A 49 0.11 -9.97 -16.09
N PHE A 50 -1.22 -9.96 -16.22
CA PHE A 50 -2.06 -10.97 -15.58
C PHE A 50 -1.72 -12.42 -15.98
N ASP A 51 -1.37 -12.65 -17.24
CA ASP A 51 -1.04 -13.98 -17.75
C ASP A 51 0.38 -14.40 -17.30
N GLU A 52 1.33 -13.47 -17.31
CA GLU A 52 2.69 -13.68 -16.77
C GLU A 52 2.65 -14.01 -15.28
N PHE A 53 1.81 -13.32 -14.52
CA PHE A 53 1.62 -13.58 -13.11
C PHE A 53 0.99 -14.96 -12.87
N ARG A 54 -0.06 -15.31 -13.63
CA ARG A 54 -0.70 -16.63 -13.56
C ARG A 54 0.30 -17.76 -13.81
N ALA A 55 1.10 -17.64 -14.87
CA ALA A 55 2.11 -18.63 -15.22
C ALA A 55 3.19 -18.80 -14.13
N GLN A 56 3.53 -17.73 -13.39
CA GLN A 56 4.46 -17.81 -12.26
C GLN A 56 3.86 -18.52 -11.04
N VAL A 57 2.55 -18.36 -10.79
CA VAL A 57 1.86 -19.00 -9.66
C VAL A 57 1.58 -20.47 -9.93
N GLU A 58 1.25 -20.84 -11.17
CA GLU A 58 0.98 -22.24 -11.55
C GLU A 58 2.25 -23.11 -11.63
N ASN A 59 3.42 -22.50 -11.83
CA ASN A 59 4.73 -23.19 -11.85
C ASN A 59 5.43 -23.23 -10.48
N ARG A 60 4.75 -22.85 -9.39
CA ARG A 60 5.24 -22.93 -8.01
C ARG A 60 4.63 -24.12 -7.27
#